data_AF-A0A1R4ITA8-F1
#
_entry.id   AF-A0A1R4ITA8-F1
#
_cell.length_a   1.000
_cell.length_b   1.000
_cell.length_c   1.000
_cell.angle_alpha   90.00
_cell.angle_beta   90.00
_cell.angle_gamma   90.00
#
_symmetry.space_group_name_H-M   'P 1'
#
loop_
_entity.id
_entity.type
_entity.pdbx_description
1 polymer ?
#
loop_
_entity_poly.entity_id
_entity_poly.type
_entity_poly.pdbx_seq_one_letter_code
_entity_poly.pdbx_strand_id
1 'polypeptide(L)' 'MGASFKNTRQVIKTLNAGADTVTIPPEIVHSMLSNPLVEAAIDKFVVDSAKLKEL' A
#
# COMPACT_ATOMS: atom_id res chain seq x y z
N MET A 1 -21.41 0.76 2.88
CA MET A 1 -20.46 1.88 2.79
C MET A 1 -19.84 2.16 4.16
N GLY A 2 -18.53 1.93 4.34
CA GLY A 2 -17.80 2.24 5.59
C GLY A 2 -17.20 3.64 5.61
N ALA A 3 -17.07 4.27 6.78
CA ALA A 3 -16.55 5.63 6.94
C ALA A 3 -15.91 5.84 8.33
N SER A 4 -15.38 7.05 8.58
CA SER A 4 -14.83 7.49 9.89
C SER A 4 -13.63 6.65 10.36
N PHE A 5 -12.75 6.30 9.44
CA PHE A 5 -11.56 5.51 9.74
C PHE A 5 -10.45 6.37 10.36
N LYS A 6 -9.66 5.75 11.25
CA LYS A 6 -8.48 6.33 11.89
C LYS A 6 -7.17 5.65 11.48
N ASN A 7 -7.25 4.49 10.84
CA ASN A 7 -6.09 3.76 10.34
C ASN A 7 -6.48 2.73 9.28
N THR A 8 -5.48 2.29 8.51
CA THR A 8 -5.57 1.27 7.46
C THR A 8 -6.19 -0.04 7.94
N ARG A 9 -5.95 -0.45 9.19
CA ARG A 9 -6.45 -1.73 9.72
C ARG A 9 -7.97 -1.77 9.80
N GLN A 10 -8.61 -0.67 10.19
CA GLN A 10 -10.07 -0.57 10.24
C GLN A 10 -10.69 -0.63 8.83
N VAL A 11 -10.04 -0.03 7.84
CA VAL A 11 -10.45 -0.08 6.44
C VAL A 11 -10.43 -1.52 5.94
N ILE A 12 -9.29 -2.21 6.09
CA ILE A 12 -9.12 -3.60 5.66
C ILE A 12 -10.15 -4.51 6.33
N LYS A 13 -10.36 -4.37 7.66
CA LYS A 13 -11.35 -5.17 8.38
C LYS A 13 -12.77 -4.96 7.83
N THR A 14 -13.10 -3.73 7.47
CA THR A 14 -14.44 -3.38 6.96
C THR A 14 -14.66 -3.94 5.57
N LEU A 15 -13.66 -3.84 4.69
CA LEU A 15 -13.70 -4.45 3.35
C LEU A 15 -13.79 -5.97 3.44
N ASN A 16 -12.99 -6.60 4.31
CA ASN A 16 -13.03 -8.05 4.55
C ASN A 16 -14.35 -8.53 5.17
N ALA A 17 -15.09 -7.66 5.85
CA ALA A 17 -16.43 -7.95 6.36
C ALA A 17 -17.52 -7.87 5.28
N GLY A 18 -17.17 -7.55 4.03
CA GLY A 18 -18.09 -7.53 2.89
C GLY A 18 -18.66 -6.14 2.57
N ALA A 19 -18.07 -5.05 3.07
CA ALA A 19 -18.49 -3.72 2.64
C ALA A 19 -18.09 -3.48 1.17
N ASP A 20 -19.06 -3.15 0.30
CA ASP A 20 -18.79 -2.88 -1.12
C ASP A 20 -17.93 -1.63 -1.35
N THR A 21 -18.07 -0.66 -0.45
CA THR A 21 -17.44 0.66 -0.57
C THR A 21 -17.00 1.21 0.77
N VAL A 22 -15.98 2.06 0.75
CA VAL A 22 -15.50 2.85 1.88
C VAL A 22 -15.20 4.27 1.43
N THR A 23 -15.39 5.24 2.32
CA THR A 23 -14.84 6.60 2.18
C THR A 23 -13.75 6.78 3.24
N ILE A 24 -12.57 7.22 2.79
CA ILE A 24 -11.37 7.36 3.60
C ILE A 24 -10.72 8.72 3.32
N PRO A 25 -10.11 9.36 4.33
CA PRO A 25 -9.40 10.60 4.13
C PRO A 25 -8.06 10.33 3.41
N PRO A 26 -7.50 11.31 2.66
CA PRO A 26 -6.34 11.09 1.80
C PRO A 26 -5.12 10.50 2.51
N GLU A 27 -4.85 10.89 3.76
CA GLU A 27 -3.74 10.40 4.55
C GLU A 27 -3.79 8.88 4.79
N ILE A 28 -4.99 8.30 4.92
CA ILE A 28 -5.15 6.85 5.05
C ILE A 28 -4.89 6.17 3.72
N VAL A 29 -5.32 6.76 2.59
CA VAL A 29 -4.98 6.25 1.25
C VAL A 29 -3.47 6.22 1.05
N HIS A 30 -2.76 7.31 1.38
CA HIS A 30 -1.31 7.37 1.28
C HIS A 30 -0.63 6.30 2.14
N SER A 31 -1.07 6.16 3.40
CA SER A 31 -0.55 5.10 4.28
C SER A 31 -0.82 3.69 3.77
N MET A 32 -1.90 3.46 3.01
CA MET A 32 -2.19 2.15 2.40
C MET A 32 -1.26 1.82 1.24
N LEU A 33 -0.71 2.83 0.56
CA LEU A 33 0.18 2.66 -0.59
C LEU A 33 1.67 2.62 -0.19
N SER A 34 2.02 3.13 0.99
CA SER A 34 3.39 3.14 1.51
C SER A 34 3.75 1.86 2.26
N ASN A 35 4.69 1.06 1.71
CA ASN A 35 5.22 -0.12 2.38
C ASN A 35 6.76 -0.20 2.22
N PRO A 36 7.54 -0.15 3.33
CA PRO A 36 9.01 -0.19 3.27
C PRO A 36 9.60 -1.41 2.55
N LEU A 37 8.93 -2.57 2.61
CA LEU A 37 9.39 -3.78 1.92
C LEU A 37 9.16 -3.70 0.40
N VAL A 38 8.12 -3.00 -0.03
CA VAL A 38 7.86 -2.76 -1.46
C VAL A 38 8.91 -1.82 -2.03
N GLU A 39 9.20 -0.72 -1.32
CA GLU A 39 10.27 0.21 -1.70
C GLU A 39 11.62 -0.50 -1.78
N ALA A 40 11.98 -1.27 -0.75
CA ALA A 40 13.23 -2.03 -0.75
C ALA A 40 13.31 -3.07 -1.89
N ALA A 41 12.18 -3.68 -2.27
CA ALA A 41 12.13 -4.60 -3.39
C ALA A 41 12.36 -3.87 -4.72
N ILE A 42 11.76 -2.69 -4.92
CA ILE A 42 11.97 -1.85 -6.10
C ILE A 42 13.45 -1.46 -6.20
N ASP A 43 14.05 -0.96 -5.12
CA ASP A 43 15.46 -0.59 -5.07
C ASP A 43 16.36 -1.77 -5.45
N LYS A 44 16.04 -2.97 -4.93
CA LYS A 44 16.79 -4.18 -5.24
C LYS A 44 16.70 -4.54 -6.73
N PHE A 45 15.52 -4.45 -7.33
CA PHE A 45 15.36 -4.67 -8.77
C PHE A 45 16.14 -3.66 -9.62
N VAL A 46 16.17 -2.39 -9.22
CA VAL A 46 16.96 -1.36 -9.91
C VAL A 46 18.45 -1.69 -9.88
N VAL A 47 18.98 -2.04 -8.70
CA VAL A 47 20.39 -2.43 -8.53
C VAL A 47 20.75 -3.65 -9.37
N ASP A 48 19.92 -4.68 -9.34
CA ASP A 48 20.21 -5.92 -10.07
C ASP A 48 20.08 -5.72 -11.59
N SER A 49 19.13 -4.89 -12.04
CA SER A 49 18.99 -4.51 -13.45
C SER A 49 20.18 -3.71 -13.97
N ALA A 50 20.73 -2.80 -13.17
CA ALA A 50 21.93 -2.04 -13.55
C ALA A 50 23.13 -2.97 -13.75
N LYS A 51 23.35 -3.92 -12.82
CA LYS A 51 24.44 -4.91 -12.93
C LYS A 51 24.33 -5.77 -14.18
N LEU A 52 23.11 -6.15 -14.59
CA LEU A 52 22.90 -6.95 -15.79
C LEU A 52 23.25 -6.20 -17.09
N LYS A 53 23.16 -4.87 -17.12
CA LYS A 53 23.47 -4.05 -18.30
C LYS A 53 24.97 -3.78 -18.48
N GLU A 54 25.77 -4.00 -17.44
CA GLU A 54 27.23 -3.83 -17.45
C GLU A 54 27.98 -5.11 -17.86
N LEU A 55 27.26 -6.23 -18.04
CA LEU A 55 27.76 -7.51 -18.56
C LEU A 55 27.61 -7.60 -20.08
#